data_AF-A0A975Q3D1-F1
#
_entry.id   AF-A0A975Q3D1-F1
#
_cell.length_a   1.000
_cell.length_b   1.000
_cell.length_c   1.000
_cell.angle_alpha   90.00
_cell.angle_beta   90.00
_cell.angle_gamma   90.00
#
_symmetry.space_group_name_H-M   'P 1'
#
loop_
_entity.id
_entity.type
_entity.pdbx_description
1 polymer ?
#
loop_
_entity_poly.entity_id
_entity_poly.type
_entity_poly.pdbx_seq_one_letter_code
_entity_poly.pdbx_strand_id
1 'polypeptide(L)'
;MGHSLGAHLEKQELLAELGEQSAEISLQCSEAAGFLAQIDQRIQSDAAHLARLQSKMEALSANQAESGVAALELRVTAQKAERIIAEGNDAAALSLDEVAGLIAHVTGLEVHLRNFLAVIEAVGGISDELGAIAHQTRMLGVNAAIEAARGGEATQGFAVVADEIRRLAAQAGESARSVREKLDQLDSNARGLMSGVEANIVRGREAGIHIDDMRTMMTEVSSLVTQFQQRSHAIAGCTEEAGEDVESLRAGLDEFSRSACESAVQVNHALGRLDELESTANTMLNRVAHGGVRTRNSKYIAMAEEGAEEVAALIGDALDSGHLTAEALFDTRYRKVPGSDPIQYLTDFVDFADLRLRALLDRRTALDPAVVGCCLVDMNGFLPTHISARSQPQRQGDRLWNLENARNRQIFMDGQTRRALDSDGDFFLFTYRQDLGEGRYRALRSVFVPLEFGGRRWGLYEVGYLI
;
A
#
# COMPACT_ATOMS: atom_id res chain seq x y z
N MET A 1 60.38 59.15 14.38
CA MET A 1 59.69 59.03 13.08
C MET A 1 59.57 57.59 12.57
N GLY A 2 60.54 56.69 12.79
CA GLY A 2 60.42 55.27 12.37
C GLY A 2 59.31 54.46 13.04
N HIS A 3 59.04 54.65 14.34
CA HIS A 3 57.98 53.91 15.06
C HIS A 3 56.54 54.22 14.58
N SER A 4 56.28 55.43 14.08
CA SER A 4 54.94 55.82 13.60
C SER A 4 54.64 55.29 12.20
N LEU A 5 55.68 55.03 11.39
CA LEU A 5 55.52 54.48 10.04
C LEU A 5 55.29 52.95 10.11
N GLY A 6 56.01 52.26 11.00
CA GLY A 6 55.83 50.82 11.25
C GLY A 6 54.42 50.48 11.77
N ALA A 7 53.92 51.23 12.76
CA ALA A 7 52.56 51.02 13.29
C ALA A 7 51.45 51.32 12.25
N HIS A 8 51.72 52.18 11.27
CA HIS A 8 50.76 52.46 10.19
C HIS A 8 50.72 51.32 9.15
N LEU A 9 51.88 50.75 8.81
CA LEU A 9 51.99 49.59 7.91
C LEU A 9 51.34 48.34 8.54
N GLU A 10 51.62 48.06 9.82
CA GLU A 10 50.96 46.95 10.55
C GLU A 10 49.44 47.10 10.59
N LYS A 11 48.92 48.32 10.78
CA LYS A 11 47.48 48.59 10.75
C LYS A 11 46.87 48.35 9.37
N GLN A 12 47.59 48.68 8.30
CA GLN A 12 47.14 48.43 6.92
C GLN A 12 47.11 46.93 6.60
N GLU A 13 48.14 46.18 7.01
CA GLU A 13 48.16 44.72 6.85
C GLU A 13 46.99 44.05 7.59
N LEU A 14 46.75 44.42 8.85
CA LEU A 14 45.64 43.90 9.64
C LEU A 14 44.26 44.19 9.03
N LEU A 15 44.06 45.38 8.46
CA LEU A 15 42.81 45.72 7.78
C LEU A 15 42.63 44.93 6.48
N ALA A 16 43.70 44.70 5.72
CA ALA A 16 43.65 43.89 4.52
C ALA A 16 43.31 42.42 4.84
N GLU A 17 43.95 41.86 5.88
CA GLU A 17 43.63 40.52 6.39
C GLU A 17 42.16 40.42 6.85
N LEU A 18 41.67 41.42 7.58
CA LEU A 18 40.27 41.46 8.01
C LEU A 18 39.29 41.44 6.83
N GLY A 19 39.61 42.15 5.75
CA GLY A 19 38.79 42.15 4.53
C GLY A 19 38.71 40.77 3.87
N GLU A 20 39.85 40.06 3.78
CA GLU A 20 39.86 38.71 3.20
C GLU A 20 39.15 37.69 4.11
N GLN A 21 39.39 37.72 5.42
CA GLN A 21 38.67 36.86 6.37
C GLN A 21 37.16 37.11 6.34
N SER A 22 36.73 38.37 6.27
CA SER A 22 35.30 38.71 6.18
C SER A 22 34.66 38.13 4.92
N ALA A 23 35.40 38.07 3.82
CA ALA A 23 34.89 37.51 2.59
C ALA A 23 34.83 35.98 2.59
N GLU A 24 35.83 35.34 3.20
CA GLU A 24 35.82 33.90 3.42
C GLU A 24 34.62 33.49 4.29
N ILE A 25 34.34 34.25 5.36
CA ILE A 25 33.16 34.05 6.21
C ILE A 25 31.87 34.17 5.38
N SER A 26 31.73 35.20 4.55
CA SER A 26 30.55 35.37 3.68
C SER A 26 30.35 34.16 2.75
N LEU A 27 31.42 33.64 2.17
CA LEU A 27 31.33 32.47 1.28
C LEU A 27 30.91 31.21 2.06
N GLN A 28 31.54 30.95 3.20
CA GLN A 28 31.20 29.83 4.08
C GLN A 28 29.75 29.90 4.56
N CYS A 29 29.23 31.10 4.84
CA CYS A 29 27.82 31.29 5.20
C CYS A 29 26.89 30.88 4.06
N SER A 30 27.20 31.30 2.83
CA SER A 30 26.40 30.96 1.65
C SER A 30 26.41 29.45 1.35
N GLU A 31 27.55 28.79 1.52
CA GLU A 31 27.68 27.33 1.40
C GLU A 31 26.85 26.60 2.46
N ALA A 32 26.97 27.02 3.72
CA ALA A 32 26.20 26.46 4.83
C ALA A 32 24.69 26.67 4.62
N ALA A 33 24.27 27.82 4.11
CA ALA A 33 22.87 28.10 3.79
C ALA A 33 22.35 27.17 2.67
N GLY A 34 23.16 26.92 1.64
CA GLY A 34 22.85 25.96 0.59
C GLY A 34 22.67 24.52 1.12
N PHE A 35 23.53 24.09 2.05
CA PHE A 35 23.40 22.80 2.71
C PHE A 35 22.14 22.71 3.59
N LEU A 36 21.85 23.76 4.37
CA LEU A 36 20.65 23.83 5.19
C LEU A 36 19.36 23.82 4.35
N ALA A 37 19.34 24.46 3.19
CA ALA A 37 18.20 24.40 2.28
C ALA A 37 17.93 22.98 1.76
N GLN A 38 18.99 22.19 1.51
CA GLN A 38 18.82 20.77 1.15
C GLN A 38 18.28 19.95 2.33
N ILE A 39 18.73 20.23 3.54
CA ILE A 39 18.18 19.60 4.75
C ILE A 39 16.69 19.95 4.91
N ASP A 40 16.30 21.21 4.73
CA ASP A 40 14.91 21.64 4.83
C ASP A 40 14.02 20.87 3.83
N GLN A 41 14.45 20.77 2.56
CA GLN A 41 13.73 19.96 1.56
C GLN A 41 13.58 18.49 1.98
N ARG A 42 14.62 17.91 2.56
CA ARG A 42 14.58 16.53 3.06
C ARG A 42 13.61 16.38 4.22
N ILE A 43 13.59 17.33 5.17
CA ILE A 43 12.64 17.34 6.29
C ILE A 43 11.20 17.44 5.79
N GLN A 44 10.92 18.29 4.79
CA GLN A 44 9.58 18.38 4.19
C GLN A 44 9.16 17.06 3.52
N SER A 45 10.08 16.40 2.81
CA SER A 45 9.83 15.09 2.23
C SER A 45 9.55 14.03 3.30
N ASP A 46 10.34 14.01 4.37
CA ASP A 46 10.17 13.08 5.48
C ASP A 46 8.82 13.33 6.19
N ALA A 47 8.42 14.58 6.40
CA ALA A 47 7.11 14.93 6.96
C ALA A 47 5.94 14.39 6.12
N ALA A 48 6.01 14.53 4.79
CA ALA A 48 5.00 13.95 3.89
C ALA A 48 4.99 12.42 3.92
N HIS A 49 6.16 11.79 4.08
CA HIS A 49 6.27 10.34 4.24
C HIS A 49 5.62 9.86 5.54
N LEU A 50 5.82 10.57 6.65
CA LEU A 50 5.22 10.24 7.94
C LEU A 50 3.70 10.31 7.91
N ALA A 51 3.12 11.36 7.30
CA ALA A 51 1.67 11.49 7.19
C ALA A 51 1.05 10.28 6.46
N ARG A 52 1.73 9.77 5.42
CA ARG A 52 1.31 8.53 4.73
C ARG A 52 1.47 7.28 5.60
N LEU A 53 2.51 7.21 6.42
CA LEU A 53 2.70 6.09 7.35
C LEU A 53 1.63 6.09 8.44
N GLN A 54 1.30 7.24 9.01
CA GLN A 54 0.23 7.38 10.01
C GLN A 54 -1.13 6.89 9.46
N SER A 55 -1.52 7.32 8.26
CA SER A 55 -2.75 6.84 7.61
C SER A 55 -2.75 5.31 7.38
N LYS A 56 -1.59 4.73 7.05
CA LYS A 56 -1.47 3.26 6.94
C LYS A 56 -1.58 2.55 8.29
N MET A 57 -1.11 3.17 9.38
CA MET A 57 -1.28 2.61 10.72
C MET A 57 -2.74 2.59 11.16
N GLU A 58 -3.52 3.63 10.84
CA GLU A 58 -4.96 3.65 11.10
C GLU A 58 -5.68 2.50 10.37
N ALA A 59 -5.37 2.31 9.08
CA ALA A 59 -5.93 1.20 8.31
C ALA A 59 -5.50 -0.18 8.86
N LEU A 60 -4.25 -0.31 9.32
CA LEU A 60 -3.76 -1.55 9.91
C LEU A 60 -4.44 -1.85 11.25
N SER A 61 -4.67 -0.84 12.09
CA SER A 61 -5.42 -0.97 13.34
C SER A 61 -6.87 -1.42 13.09
N ALA A 62 -7.54 -0.88 12.07
CA ALA A 62 -8.87 -1.32 11.68
C ALA A 62 -8.89 -2.80 11.24
N ASN A 63 -7.92 -3.21 10.42
CA ASN A 63 -7.80 -4.61 9.98
C ASN A 63 -7.53 -5.57 11.15
N GLN A 64 -6.79 -5.13 12.18
CA GLN A 64 -6.56 -5.92 13.39
C GLN A 64 -7.85 -6.09 14.21
N ALA A 65 -8.61 -5.01 14.39
CA ALA A 65 -9.90 -5.09 15.06
C ALA A 65 -10.86 -6.07 14.34
N GLU A 66 -10.92 -5.99 13.01
CA GLU A 66 -11.72 -6.93 12.20
C GLU A 66 -11.22 -8.37 12.33
N SER A 67 -9.90 -8.60 12.26
CA SER A 67 -9.30 -9.92 12.43
C SER A 67 -9.59 -10.53 13.81
N GLY A 68 -9.59 -9.70 14.86
CA GLY A 68 -9.93 -10.13 16.22
C GLY A 68 -11.39 -10.56 16.35
N VAL A 69 -12.31 -9.80 15.75
CA VAL A 69 -13.74 -10.18 15.69
C VAL A 69 -13.92 -11.49 14.91
N ALA A 70 -13.29 -11.61 13.74
CA ALA A 70 -13.34 -12.83 12.93
C ALA A 70 -12.83 -14.05 13.70
N ALA A 71 -11.71 -13.92 14.43
CA ALA A 71 -11.17 -14.99 15.26
C ALA A 71 -12.15 -15.44 16.35
N LEU A 72 -12.86 -14.49 16.98
CA LEU A 72 -13.90 -14.79 17.97
C LEU A 72 -15.10 -15.52 17.36
N GLU A 73 -15.58 -15.08 16.19
CA GLU A 73 -16.68 -15.72 15.47
C GLU A 73 -16.34 -17.16 15.05
N LEU A 74 -15.10 -17.38 14.58
CA LEU A 74 -14.60 -18.71 14.26
C LEU A 74 -14.60 -19.63 15.47
N ARG A 75 -14.19 -19.13 16.65
CA ARG A 75 -14.22 -19.90 17.90
C ARG A 75 -15.62 -20.30 18.30
N VAL A 76 -16.58 -19.38 18.22
CA VAL A 76 -18.00 -19.67 18.51
C VAL A 76 -18.56 -20.71 17.54
N THR A 77 -18.23 -20.59 16.25
CA THR A 77 -18.67 -21.54 15.22
C THR A 77 -18.09 -22.93 15.47
N ALA A 78 -16.83 -23.02 15.85
CA ALA A 78 -16.18 -24.28 16.19
C ALA A 78 -16.81 -24.95 17.42
N GLN A 79 -17.15 -24.19 18.46
CA GLN A 79 -17.88 -24.72 19.63
C GLN A 79 -19.27 -25.27 19.26
N LYS A 80 -19.99 -24.59 18.35
CA LYS A 80 -21.26 -25.11 17.83
C LYS A 80 -21.07 -26.40 17.06
N ALA A 81 -20.04 -26.49 16.23
CA ALA A 81 -19.71 -27.70 15.47
C ALA A 81 -19.37 -28.88 16.41
N GLU A 82 -18.58 -28.66 17.46
CA GLU A 82 -18.31 -29.69 18.49
C GLU A 82 -19.60 -30.24 19.11
N ARG A 83 -20.54 -29.36 19.45
CA ARG A 83 -21.83 -29.80 20.00
C ARG A 83 -22.62 -30.66 19.01
N ILE A 84 -22.69 -30.26 17.75
CA ILE A 84 -23.40 -31.01 16.70
C ILE A 84 -22.75 -32.38 16.47
N ILE A 85 -21.42 -32.46 16.52
CA ILE A 85 -20.69 -33.73 16.38
C ILE A 85 -20.95 -34.65 17.56
N ALA A 86 -20.99 -34.12 18.78
CA ALA A 86 -21.33 -34.89 19.98
C ALA A 86 -22.77 -35.44 19.89
N GLU A 87 -23.74 -34.59 19.55
CA GLU A 87 -25.15 -34.99 19.35
C GLU A 87 -25.28 -36.05 18.24
N GLY A 88 -24.52 -35.93 17.16
CA GLY A 88 -24.50 -36.91 16.07
C GLY A 88 -23.87 -38.25 16.44
N ASN A 89 -22.79 -38.24 17.23
CA ASN A 89 -22.19 -39.46 17.76
C ASN A 89 -23.15 -40.22 18.69
N ASP A 90 -23.87 -39.50 19.55
CA ASP A 90 -24.89 -40.08 20.42
C ASP A 90 -26.04 -40.69 19.59
N ALA A 91 -26.53 -39.97 18.57
CA ALA A 91 -27.56 -40.47 17.66
C ALA A 91 -27.11 -41.72 16.88
N ALA A 92 -25.86 -41.76 16.43
CA ALA A 92 -25.29 -42.92 15.76
C ALA A 92 -25.17 -44.13 16.71
N ALA A 93 -24.78 -43.90 17.96
CA ALA A 93 -24.71 -44.96 18.98
C ALA A 93 -26.10 -45.55 19.28
N LEU A 94 -27.12 -44.70 19.43
CA LEU A 94 -28.51 -45.14 19.60
C LEU A 94 -29.00 -45.94 18.38
N SER A 95 -28.70 -45.47 17.17
CA SER A 95 -29.10 -46.17 15.94
C SER A 95 -28.46 -47.55 15.80
N LEU A 96 -27.19 -47.71 16.21
CA LEU A 96 -26.52 -49.01 16.25
C LEU A 96 -27.19 -49.98 17.22
N ASP A 97 -27.58 -49.50 18.41
CA ASP A 97 -28.29 -50.31 19.40
C ASP A 97 -29.67 -50.75 18.88
N GLU A 98 -30.42 -49.84 18.25
CA GLU A 98 -31.71 -50.16 17.62
C GLU A 98 -31.58 -51.19 16.49
N VAL A 99 -30.57 -51.05 15.62
CA VAL A 99 -30.29 -52.02 14.55
C VAL A 99 -29.88 -53.37 15.12
N ALA A 100 -29.04 -53.41 16.15
CA ALA A 100 -28.65 -54.64 16.82
C ALA A 100 -29.87 -55.34 17.46
N GLY A 101 -30.75 -54.56 18.11
CA GLY A 101 -32.01 -55.04 18.67
C GLY A 101 -32.94 -55.60 17.59
N LEU A 102 -33.08 -54.91 16.46
CA LEU A 102 -33.88 -55.37 15.32
C LEU A 102 -33.37 -56.70 14.76
N ILE A 103 -32.06 -56.83 14.56
CA ILE A 103 -31.43 -58.08 14.10
C ILE A 103 -31.75 -59.21 15.08
N ALA A 104 -31.58 -58.98 16.39
CA ALA A 104 -31.87 -59.98 17.41
C ALA A 104 -33.35 -60.42 17.39
N HIS A 105 -34.29 -59.46 17.26
CA HIS A 105 -35.72 -59.76 17.13
C HIS A 105 -36.05 -60.59 15.88
N VAL A 106 -35.46 -60.24 14.74
CA VAL A 106 -35.68 -60.93 13.46
C VAL A 106 -35.08 -62.34 13.49
N THR A 107 -33.90 -62.54 14.08
CA THR A 107 -33.33 -63.87 14.33
C THR A 107 -34.21 -64.71 15.27
N GLY A 108 -34.83 -64.09 16.27
CA GLY A 108 -35.83 -64.77 17.11
C GLY A 108 -37.05 -65.26 16.31
N LEU A 109 -37.51 -64.49 15.33
CA LEU A 109 -38.61 -64.88 14.44
C LEU A 109 -38.25 -66.09 13.56
N GLU A 110 -37.00 -66.20 13.12
CA GLU A 110 -36.48 -67.35 12.38
C GLU A 110 -36.65 -68.67 13.16
N VAL A 111 -36.37 -68.64 14.47
CA VAL A 111 -36.55 -69.80 15.36
C VAL A 111 -38.03 -70.18 15.47
N HIS A 112 -38.93 -69.20 15.63
CA HIS A 112 -40.37 -69.45 15.68
C HIS A 112 -40.91 -70.03 14.36
N LEU A 113 -40.43 -69.53 13.21
CA LEU A 113 -40.81 -70.06 11.89
C LEU A 113 -40.35 -71.49 11.67
N ARG A 114 -39.12 -71.85 12.12
CA ARG A 114 -38.65 -73.25 12.09
C ARG A 114 -39.53 -74.17 12.91
N ASN A 115 -39.90 -73.76 14.13
CA ASN A 115 -40.81 -74.53 14.97
C ASN A 115 -42.20 -74.67 14.34
N PHE A 116 -42.70 -73.61 13.70
CA PHE A 116 -43.98 -73.64 12.99
C PHE A 116 -43.97 -74.60 11.80
N LEU A 117 -42.89 -74.61 11.00
CA LEU A 117 -42.72 -75.57 9.90
C LEU A 117 -42.69 -77.03 10.41
N ALA A 118 -42.02 -77.30 11.52
CA ALA A 118 -42.02 -78.64 12.13
C ALA A 118 -43.43 -79.10 12.57
N VAL A 119 -44.25 -78.18 13.07
CA VAL A 119 -45.66 -78.45 13.41
C VAL A 119 -46.48 -78.73 12.14
N ILE A 120 -46.31 -77.95 11.07
CA ILE A 120 -46.99 -78.19 9.78
C ILE A 120 -46.64 -79.59 9.24
N GLU A 121 -45.37 -79.98 9.31
CA GLU A 121 -44.91 -81.30 8.85
C GLU A 121 -45.55 -82.43 9.67
N ALA A 122 -45.58 -82.30 11.00
CA ALA A 122 -46.21 -83.27 11.89
C ALA A 122 -47.72 -83.42 11.62
N VAL A 123 -48.45 -82.30 11.48
CA VAL A 123 -49.89 -82.32 11.16
C VAL A 123 -50.13 -82.86 9.75
N GLY A 124 -49.22 -82.59 8.82
CA GLY A 124 -49.22 -83.17 7.48
C GLY A 124 -49.18 -84.70 7.51
N GLY A 125 -48.26 -85.27 8.27
CA GLY A 125 -48.16 -86.72 8.46
C GLY A 125 -49.45 -87.33 9.04
N ILE A 126 -50.08 -86.67 10.01
CA ILE A 126 -51.38 -87.11 10.55
C ILE A 126 -52.47 -87.05 9.47
N SER A 127 -52.50 -86.00 8.65
CA SER A 127 -53.47 -85.86 7.57
C SER A 127 -53.31 -86.94 6.50
N ASP A 128 -52.06 -87.32 6.18
CA ASP A 128 -51.75 -88.40 5.26
C ASP A 128 -52.18 -89.77 5.83
N GLU A 129 -51.96 -90.01 7.13
CA GLU A 129 -52.43 -91.21 7.83
C GLU A 129 -53.96 -91.29 7.86
N LEU A 130 -54.65 -90.18 8.17
CA LEU A 130 -56.12 -90.10 8.12
C LEU A 130 -56.66 -90.35 6.72
N GLY A 131 -55.98 -89.84 5.68
CA GLY A 131 -56.30 -90.12 4.29
C GLY A 131 -56.17 -91.61 3.96
N ALA A 132 -55.11 -92.26 4.45
CA ALA A 132 -54.91 -93.70 4.28
C ALA A 132 -55.97 -94.53 5.02
N ILE A 133 -56.31 -94.17 6.27
CA ILE A 133 -57.38 -94.80 7.05
C ILE A 133 -58.71 -94.64 6.32
N ALA A 134 -59.06 -93.42 5.89
CA ALA A 134 -60.28 -93.15 5.14
C ALA A 134 -60.34 -93.98 3.85
N HIS A 135 -59.23 -94.14 3.15
CA HIS A 135 -59.15 -95.02 1.97
C HIS A 135 -59.38 -96.50 2.33
N GLN A 136 -58.73 -97.00 3.38
CA GLN A 136 -58.93 -98.38 3.87
C GLN A 136 -60.36 -98.62 4.34
N THR A 137 -60.96 -97.70 5.10
CA THR A 137 -62.35 -97.76 5.57
C THR A 137 -63.32 -97.74 4.38
N ARG A 138 -63.04 -96.95 3.34
CA ARG A 138 -63.82 -96.95 2.10
C ARG A 138 -63.76 -98.30 1.41
N MET A 139 -62.60 -98.94 1.35
CA MET A 139 -62.43 -100.28 0.79
C MET A 139 -63.14 -101.36 1.60
N LEU A 140 -63.10 -101.28 2.93
CA LEU A 140 -63.89 -102.13 3.83
C LEU A 140 -65.40 -101.95 3.61
N GLY A 141 -65.86 -100.71 3.46
CA GLY A 141 -67.26 -100.39 3.14
C GLY A 141 -67.69 -100.94 1.78
N VAL A 142 -66.83 -100.88 0.76
CA VAL A 142 -67.08 -101.50 -0.55
C VAL A 142 -67.19 -103.02 -0.43
N ASN A 143 -66.25 -103.67 0.28
CA ASN A 143 -66.29 -105.12 0.49
C ASN A 143 -67.56 -105.54 1.27
N ALA A 144 -67.96 -104.77 2.28
CA ALA A 144 -69.19 -105.00 3.03
C ALA A 144 -70.46 -104.80 2.18
N ALA A 145 -70.48 -103.80 1.30
CA ALA A 145 -71.59 -103.55 0.37
C ALA A 145 -71.73 -104.68 -0.65
N ILE A 146 -70.61 -105.22 -1.17
CA ILE A 146 -70.59 -106.37 -2.08
C ILE A 146 -71.16 -107.61 -1.37
N GLU A 147 -70.76 -107.88 -0.14
CA GLU A 147 -71.23 -109.05 0.61
C GLU A 147 -72.70 -108.89 1.05
N ALA A 148 -73.13 -107.68 1.40
CA ALA A 148 -74.53 -107.37 1.67
C ALA A 148 -75.43 -107.54 0.43
N ALA A 149 -74.91 -107.28 -0.78
CA ALA A 149 -75.61 -107.55 -2.04
C ALA A 149 -75.72 -109.05 -2.37
N ARG A 150 -74.78 -109.89 -1.89
CA ARG A 150 -74.82 -111.36 -2.03
C ARG A 150 -75.86 -112.04 -1.14
N GLY A 151 -76.20 -111.46 0.01
CA GLY A 151 -77.10 -112.06 1.01
C GLY A 151 -78.62 -111.95 0.71
N GLY A 152 -79.04 -111.24 -0.34
CA GLY A 152 -80.46 -111.10 -0.72
C GLY A 152 -81.28 -110.23 0.25
N GLU A 153 -82.58 -110.52 0.41
CA GLU A 153 -83.50 -109.69 1.23
C GLU A 153 -83.10 -109.60 2.73
N ALA A 154 -82.39 -110.60 3.26
CA ALA A 154 -82.00 -110.66 4.68
C ALA A 154 -80.90 -109.66 5.08
N THR A 155 -80.18 -109.07 4.11
CA THR A 155 -79.01 -108.20 4.36
C THR A 155 -79.22 -106.75 3.94
N GLN A 156 -80.45 -106.33 3.61
CA GLN A 156 -80.75 -104.95 3.18
C GLN A 156 -80.32 -103.87 4.19
N GLY A 157 -80.50 -104.11 5.50
CA GLY A 157 -80.06 -103.18 6.54
C GLY A 157 -78.53 -102.99 6.57
N PHE A 158 -77.76 -104.05 6.27
CA PHE A 158 -76.30 -103.99 6.20
C PHE A 158 -75.81 -103.25 4.94
N ALA A 159 -76.54 -103.33 3.82
CA ALA A 159 -76.21 -102.61 2.60
C ALA A 159 -76.28 -101.08 2.81
N VAL A 160 -77.31 -100.59 3.52
CA VAL A 160 -77.45 -99.16 3.85
C VAL A 160 -76.30 -98.68 4.75
N VAL A 161 -75.92 -99.47 5.76
CA VAL A 161 -74.80 -99.14 6.65
C VAL A 161 -73.46 -99.13 5.89
N ALA A 162 -73.23 -100.09 5.00
CA ALA A 162 -72.02 -100.16 4.19
C ALA A 162 -71.89 -98.96 3.21
N ASP A 163 -73.00 -98.53 2.62
CA ASP A 163 -73.05 -97.32 1.78
C ASP A 163 -72.79 -96.05 2.58
N GLU A 164 -73.31 -95.94 3.80
CA GLU A 164 -73.05 -94.80 4.70
C GLU A 164 -71.59 -94.78 5.18
N ILE A 165 -70.99 -95.94 5.51
CA ILE A 165 -69.56 -96.06 5.81
C ILE A 165 -68.72 -95.60 4.62
N ARG A 166 -69.07 -96.03 3.40
CA ARG A 166 -68.38 -95.60 2.17
C ARG A 166 -68.45 -94.09 1.97
N ARG A 167 -69.63 -93.50 2.19
CA ARG A 167 -69.87 -92.04 2.07
C ARG A 167 -69.06 -91.25 3.10
N LEU A 168 -69.10 -91.65 4.37
CA LEU A 168 -68.34 -91.02 5.45
C LEU A 168 -66.83 -91.14 5.23
N ALA A 169 -66.35 -92.31 4.78
CA ALA A 169 -64.95 -92.52 4.46
C ALA A 169 -64.48 -91.68 3.26
N ALA A 170 -65.32 -91.52 2.23
CA ALA A 170 -65.02 -90.61 1.12
C ALA A 170 -64.94 -89.14 1.60
N GLN A 171 -65.90 -88.71 2.41
CA GLN A 171 -65.93 -87.35 2.98
C GLN A 171 -64.73 -87.08 3.91
N ALA A 172 -64.31 -88.08 4.70
CA ALA A 172 -63.10 -88.01 5.53
C ALA A 172 -61.83 -87.90 4.68
N GLY A 173 -61.74 -88.66 3.59
CA GLY A 173 -60.62 -88.58 2.65
C GLY A 173 -60.54 -87.23 1.91
N GLU A 174 -61.68 -86.67 1.51
CA GLU A 174 -61.74 -85.31 0.94
C GLU A 174 -61.33 -84.24 1.95
N SER A 175 -61.76 -84.38 3.21
CA SER A 175 -61.38 -83.47 4.29
C SER A 175 -59.88 -83.54 4.57
N ALA A 176 -59.30 -84.74 4.65
CA ALA A 176 -57.86 -84.95 4.82
C ALA A 176 -57.05 -84.33 3.65
N ARG A 177 -57.53 -84.48 2.42
CA ARG A 177 -56.90 -83.84 1.24
C ARG A 177 -57.00 -82.31 1.31
N SER A 178 -58.15 -81.76 1.71
CA SER A 178 -58.29 -80.31 1.87
C SER A 178 -57.36 -79.75 2.95
N VAL A 179 -57.18 -80.46 4.07
CA VAL A 179 -56.20 -80.11 5.11
C VAL A 179 -54.79 -80.15 4.54
N ARG A 180 -54.42 -81.19 3.77
CA ARG A 180 -53.11 -81.29 3.09
C ARG A 180 -52.83 -80.09 2.19
N GLU A 181 -53.77 -79.72 1.32
CA GLU A 181 -53.66 -78.55 0.43
C GLU A 181 -53.44 -77.25 1.23
N LYS A 182 -54.10 -77.08 2.38
CA LYS A 182 -53.93 -75.91 3.26
C LYS A 182 -52.58 -75.91 3.98
N LEU A 183 -52.09 -77.08 4.40
CA LEU A 183 -50.76 -77.22 5.00
C LEU A 183 -49.66 -76.88 4.00
N ASP A 184 -49.82 -77.28 2.73
CA ASP A 184 -48.84 -76.97 1.69
C ASP A 184 -48.80 -75.45 1.39
N GLN A 185 -49.95 -74.78 1.43
CA GLN A 185 -50.01 -73.30 1.37
C GLN A 185 -49.31 -72.65 2.57
N LEU A 186 -49.49 -73.20 3.78
CA LEU A 186 -48.83 -72.68 4.99
C LEU A 186 -47.31 -72.91 4.96
N ASP A 187 -46.82 -74.07 4.48
CA ASP A 187 -45.39 -74.34 4.30
C ASP A 187 -44.77 -73.36 3.30
N SER A 188 -45.41 -73.16 2.14
CA SER A 188 -44.94 -72.21 1.14
C SER A 188 -44.84 -70.78 1.68
N ASN A 189 -45.88 -70.32 2.39
CA ASN A 189 -45.88 -69.00 3.02
C ASN A 189 -44.80 -68.86 4.10
N ALA A 190 -44.61 -69.88 4.94
CA ALA A 190 -43.59 -69.88 5.98
C ALA A 190 -42.17 -69.83 5.39
N ARG A 191 -41.90 -70.56 4.28
CA ARG A 191 -40.62 -70.47 3.55
C ARG A 191 -40.39 -69.09 2.94
N GLY A 192 -41.45 -68.47 2.40
CA GLY A 192 -41.39 -67.08 1.92
C GLY A 192 -41.03 -66.10 3.04
N LEU A 193 -41.62 -66.26 4.22
CA LEU A 193 -41.28 -65.45 5.40
C LEU A 193 -39.84 -65.68 5.86
N MET A 194 -39.33 -66.91 5.83
CA MET A 194 -37.92 -67.20 6.16
C MET A 194 -36.96 -66.47 5.23
N SER A 195 -37.21 -66.47 3.92
CA SER A 195 -36.39 -65.71 2.97
C SER A 195 -36.43 -64.20 3.26
N GLY A 196 -37.59 -63.66 3.62
CA GLY A 196 -37.73 -62.27 4.03
C GLY A 196 -36.97 -61.94 5.32
N VAL A 197 -36.96 -62.86 6.29
CA VAL A 197 -36.18 -62.76 7.54
C VAL A 197 -34.68 -62.71 7.25
N GLU A 198 -34.16 -63.64 6.45
CA GLU A 198 -32.74 -63.65 6.04
C GLU A 198 -32.35 -62.34 5.34
N ALA A 199 -33.18 -61.87 4.41
CA ALA A 199 -32.94 -60.61 3.70
C ALA A 199 -32.95 -59.37 4.63
N ASN A 200 -33.75 -59.39 5.70
CA ASN A 200 -33.77 -58.31 6.69
C ASN A 200 -32.55 -58.36 7.63
N ILE A 201 -32.04 -59.55 7.96
CA ILE A 201 -30.79 -59.70 8.73
C ILE A 201 -29.61 -59.11 7.95
N VAL A 202 -29.52 -59.40 6.64
CA VAL A 202 -28.47 -58.84 5.77
C VAL A 202 -28.58 -57.31 5.72
N ARG A 203 -29.77 -56.78 5.45
CA ARG A 203 -30.01 -55.33 5.43
C ARG A 203 -29.70 -54.63 6.75
N GLY A 204 -30.03 -55.26 7.89
CA GLY A 204 -29.68 -54.74 9.20
C GLY A 204 -28.17 -54.66 9.41
N ARG A 205 -27.41 -55.69 9.00
CA ARG A 205 -25.94 -55.68 9.10
C ARG A 205 -25.32 -54.59 8.22
N GLU A 206 -25.81 -54.42 6.99
CA GLU A 206 -25.36 -53.35 6.09
C GLU A 206 -25.64 -51.96 6.68
N ALA A 207 -26.83 -51.75 7.25
CA ALA A 207 -27.15 -50.51 7.95
C ALA A 207 -26.19 -50.26 9.14
N GLY A 208 -25.85 -51.30 9.89
CA GLY A 208 -24.87 -51.22 10.98
C GLY A 208 -23.49 -50.77 10.51
N ILE A 209 -22.99 -51.30 9.37
CA ILE A 209 -21.71 -50.88 8.78
C ILE A 209 -21.75 -49.39 8.41
N HIS A 210 -22.82 -48.93 7.75
CA HIS A 210 -22.95 -47.52 7.36
C HIS A 210 -23.01 -46.56 8.57
N ILE A 211 -23.62 -46.98 9.68
CA ILE A 211 -23.64 -46.16 10.90
C ILE A 211 -22.24 -46.10 11.54
N ASP A 212 -21.48 -47.20 11.51
CA ASP A 212 -20.09 -47.22 12.02
C ASP A 212 -19.15 -46.35 11.16
N ASP A 213 -19.29 -46.39 9.84
CA ASP A 213 -18.60 -45.48 8.92
C ASP A 213 -18.93 -44.01 9.25
N MET A 214 -20.20 -43.71 9.55
CA MET A 214 -20.64 -42.37 9.97
C MET A 214 -19.96 -41.91 11.26
N ARG A 215 -19.80 -42.79 12.26
CA ARG A 215 -19.07 -42.48 13.50
C ARG A 215 -17.59 -42.20 13.24
N THR A 216 -16.97 -42.95 12.34
CA THR A 216 -15.58 -42.74 11.93
C THR A 216 -15.42 -41.37 11.29
N MET A 217 -16.30 -41.00 10.36
CA MET A 217 -16.31 -39.66 9.76
C MET A 217 -16.53 -38.55 10.80
N MET A 218 -17.45 -38.75 11.76
CA MET A 218 -17.68 -37.79 12.84
C MET A 218 -16.44 -37.58 13.72
N THR A 219 -15.66 -38.64 13.96
CA THR A 219 -14.40 -38.55 14.71
C THR A 219 -13.35 -37.74 13.95
N GLU A 220 -13.26 -37.92 12.63
CA GLU A 220 -12.36 -37.13 11.78
C GLU A 220 -12.77 -35.65 11.76
N VAL A 221 -14.07 -35.36 11.61
CA VAL A 221 -14.59 -33.99 11.69
C VAL A 221 -14.31 -33.37 13.07
N SER A 222 -14.45 -34.13 14.16
CA SER A 222 -14.09 -33.65 15.51
C SER A 222 -12.63 -33.20 15.59
N SER A 223 -11.71 -34.00 15.03
CA SER A 223 -10.28 -33.66 14.99
C SER A 223 -10.01 -32.38 14.21
N LEU A 224 -10.68 -32.21 13.07
CA LEU A 224 -10.58 -30.98 12.27
C LEU A 224 -11.10 -29.76 13.03
N VAL A 225 -12.22 -29.90 13.76
CA VAL A 225 -12.76 -28.79 14.57
C VAL A 225 -11.82 -28.41 15.71
N THR A 226 -11.22 -29.38 16.41
CA THR A 226 -10.20 -29.09 17.43
C THR A 226 -8.99 -28.36 16.85
N GLN A 227 -8.47 -28.80 15.70
CA GLN A 227 -7.38 -28.09 15.00
C GLN A 227 -7.81 -26.67 14.60
N PHE A 228 -9.06 -26.49 14.18
CA PHE A 228 -9.62 -25.20 13.82
C PHE A 228 -9.70 -24.25 15.03
N GLN A 229 -10.13 -24.76 16.19
CA GLN A 229 -10.13 -24.00 17.45
C GLN A 229 -8.71 -23.55 17.85
N GLN A 230 -7.73 -24.45 17.77
CA GLN A 230 -6.33 -24.12 18.07
C GLN A 230 -5.80 -23.01 17.16
N ARG A 231 -6.09 -23.08 15.86
CA ARG A 231 -5.70 -22.03 14.90
C ARG A 231 -6.42 -20.72 15.16
N SER A 232 -7.72 -20.75 15.44
CA SER A 232 -8.49 -19.56 15.80
C SER A 232 -7.93 -18.88 17.06
N HIS A 233 -7.50 -19.65 18.06
CA HIS A 233 -6.85 -19.10 19.25
C HIS A 233 -5.49 -18.48 18.94
N ALA A 234 -4.66 -19.13 18.11
CA ALA A 234 -3.38 -18.58 17.68
C ALA A 234 -3.55 -17.27 16.88
N ILE A 235 -4.55 -17.20 16.00
CA ILE A 235 -4.88 -15.96 15.26
C ILE A 235 -5.26 -14.84 16.22
N ALA A 236 -6.08 -15.11 17.23
CA ALA A 236 -6.44 -14.10 18.24
C ALA A 236 -5.20 -13.56 18.96
N GLY A 237 -4.30 -14.45 19.42
CA GLY A 237 -3.05 -14.05 20.07
C GLY A 237 -2.15 -13.21 19.17
N CYS A 238 -1.91 -13.65 17.93
CA CYS A 238 -1.13 -12.86 16.97
C CYS A 238 -1.78 -11.51 16.63
N THR A 239 -3.11 -11.42 16.68
CA THR A 239 -3.83 -10.16 16.43
C THR A 239 -3.66 -9.19 17.60
N GLU A 240 -3.68 -9.69 18.85
CA GLU A 240 -3.39 -8.89 20.04
C GLU A 240 -1.95 -8.37 20.02
N GLU A 241 -0.96 -9.23 19.79
CA GLU A 241 0.45 -8.84 19.68
C GLU A 241 0.68 -7.80 18.58
N ALA A 242 0.10 -8.03 17.39
CA ALA A 242 0.19 -7.08 16.30
C ALA A 242 -0.47 -5.72 16.66
N GLY A 243 -1.54 -5.74 17.47
CA GLY A 243 -2.19 -4.54 17.99
C GLY A 243 -1.26 -3.71 18.86
N GLU A 244 -0.50 -4.36 19.74
CA GLU A 244 0.53 -3.71 20.56
C GLU A 244 1.66 -3.12 19.71
N ASP A 245 2.12 -3.85 18.68
CA ASP A 245 3.13 -3.38 17.74
C ASP A 245 2.67 -2.14 16.96
N VAL A 246 1.40 -2.12 16.52
CA VAL A 246 0.83 -0.97 15.82
C VAL A 246 0.75 0.25 16.71
N GLU A 247 0.36 0.10 17.97
CA GLU A 247 0.32 1.21 18.92
C GLU A 247 1.72 1.74 19.24
N SER A 248 2.70 0.85 19.42
CA SER A 248 4.11 1.22 19.60
C SER A 248 4.65 1.99 18.39
N LEU A 249 4.37 1.51 17.18
CA LEU A 249 4.79 2.16 15.94
C LEU A 249 4.10 3.52 15.74
N ARG A 250 2.83 3.64 16.11
CA ARG A 250 2.10 4.91 16.11
C ARG A 250 2.76 5.94 17.03
N ALA A 251 3.10 5.53 18.25
CA ALA A 251 3.81 6.39 19.20
C ALA A 251 5.19 6.84 18.65
N GLY A 252 5.95 5.92 18.05
CA GLY A 252 7.24 6.23 17.43
C GLY A 252 7.13 7.17 16.23
N LEU A 253 6.08 7.04 15.40
CA LEU A 253 5.81 7.96 14.29
C LEU A 253 5.44 9.36 14.79
N ASP A 254 4.67 9.47 15.86
CA ASP A 254 4.31 10.76 16.47
C ASP A 254 5.54 11.47 17.06
N GLU A 255 6.44 10.71 17.70
CA GLU A 255 7.73 11.25 18.18
C GLU A 255 8.60 11.72 17.01
N PHE A 256 8.73 10.91 15.96
CA PHE A 256 9.51 11.28 14.78
C PHE A 256 8.92 12.50 14.06
N SER A 257 7.59 12.62 13.97
CA SER A 257 6.90 13.79 13.42
C SER A 257 7.22 15.07 14.21
N ARG A 258 7.21 14.98 15.55
CA ARG A 258 7.60 16.09 16.42
C ARG A 258 9.05 16.50 16.20
N SER A 259 9.96 15.52 16.15
CA SER A 259 11.39 15.73 15.87
C SER A 259 11.65 16.38 14.51
N ALA A 260 10.91 15.98 13.48
CA ALA A 260 10.97 16.59 12.15
C ALA A 260 10.53 18.07 12.18
N CYS A 261 9.43 18.39 12.89
CA CYS A 261 8.98 19.77 13.05
C CYS A 261 10.00 20.63 13.82
N GLU A 262 10.57 20.09 14.90
CA GLU A 262 11.62 20.78 15.66
C GLU A 262 12.86 21.02 14.81
N SER A 263 13.27 20.03 14.00
CA SER A 263 14.39 20.16 13.07
C SER A 263 14.12 21.24 12.01
N ALA A 264 12.90 21.32 11.47
CA ALA A 264 12.52 22.36 10.52
C ALA A 264 12.64 23.77 11.13
N VAL A 265 12.19 23.94 12.37
CA VAL A 265 12.31 25.21 13.11
C VAL A 265 13.79 25.57 13.33
N GLN A 266 14.63 24.60 13.72
CA GLN A 266 16.06 24.81 13.94
C GLN A 266 16.79 25.19 12.64
N VAL A 267 16.46 24.53 11.53
CA VAL A 267 17.04 24.85 10.21
C VAL A 267 16.66 26.27 9.77
N ASN A 268 15.39 26.66 9.92
CA ASN A 268 14.95 28.03 9.62
C ASN A 268 15.67 29.07 10.49
N HIS A 269 15.85 28.79 11.78
CA HIS A 269 16.61 29.69 12.66
C HIS A 269 18.09 29.77 12.28
N ALA A 270 18.71 28.65 11.89
CA ALA A 270 20.09 28.61 11.44
C ALA A 270 20.28 29.38 10.12
N LEU A 271 19.34 29.26 9.16
CA LEU A 271 19.33 30.04 7.92
C LEU A 271 19.28 31.54 8.21
N GLY A 272 18.41 31.99 9.12
CA GLY A 272 18.34 33.40 9.52
C GLY A 272 19.66 33.92 10.10
N ARG A 273 20.31 33.14 10.97
CA ARG A 273 21.61 33.50 11.54
C ARG A 273 22.74 33.54 10.50
N LEU A 274 22.71 32.66 9.50
CA LEU A 274 23.69 32.69 8.42
C LEU A 274 23.51 33.92 7.53
N ASP A 275 22.28 34.34 7.24
CA ASP A 275 22.01 35.57 6.50
C ASP A 275 22.52 36.82 7.25
N GLU A 276 22.31 36.88 8.58
CA GLU A 276 22.86 37.94 9.43
C GLU A 276 24.40 37.95 9.43
N LEU A 277 25.02 36.78 9.51
CA LEU A 277 26.48 36.63 9.50
C LEU A 277 27.08 37.01 8.15
N GLU A 278 26.48 36.56 7.04
CA GLU A 278 26.86 36.93 5.68
C GLU A 278 26.74 38.44 5.46
N SER A 279 25.63 39.03 5.91
CA SER A 279 25.39 40.48 5.87
C SER A 279 26.44 41.27 6.65
N THR A 280 26.79 40.81 7.85
CA THR A 280 27.81 41.43 8.71
C THR A 280 29.19 41.34 8.06
N ALA A 281 29.55 40.18 7.54
CA ALA A 281 30.84 39.94 6.92
C ALA A 281 31.01 40.78 5.64
N ASN A 282 29.97 40.88 4.80
CA ASN A 282 29.97 41.79 3.65
C ASN A 282 30.03 43.26 4.05
N THR A 283 29.37 43.66 5.14
CA THR A 283 29.48 45.02 5.67
C THR A 283 30.91 45.34 6.11
N MET A 284 31.60 44.40 6.76
CA MET A 284 33.01 44.55 7.14
C MET A 284 33.91 44.65 5.91
N LEU A 285 33.73 43.76 4.93
CA LEU A 285 34.45 43.79 3.66
C LEU A 285 34.31 45.15 2.96
N ASN A 286 33.07 45.65 2.84
CA ASN A 286 32.80 46.94 2.22
C ASN A 286 33.46 48.10 3.00
N ARG A 287 33.39 48.09 4.34
CA ARG A 287 34.04 49.11 5.19
C ARG A 287 35.56 49.09 5.08
N VAL A 288 36.18 47.92 5.04
CA VAL A 288 37.63 47.78 4.85
C VAL A 288 38.05 48.37 3.50
N ALA A 289 37.28 48.10 2.44
CA ALA A 289 37.54 48.65 1.13
C ALA A 289 37.50 50.20 1.11
N HIS A 290 36.59 50.81 1.87
CA HIS A 290 36.52 52.26 2.05
C HIS A 290 37.59 52.82 3.01
N GLY A 291 38.33 51.97 3.73
CA GLY A 291 39.31 52.36 4.74
C GLY A 291 40.62 52.93 4.17
N GLY A 292 40.75 53.07 2.85
CA GLY A 292 41.95 53.60 2.18
C GLY A 292 43.15 52.64 2.19
N VAL A 293 42.92 51.36 2.52
CA VAL A 293 43.95 50.32 2.56
C VAL A 293 44.00 49.62 1.20
N ARG A 294 45.22 49.43 0.66
CA ARG A 294 45.39 48.66 -0.57
C ARG A 294 45.18 47.17 -0.29
N THR A 295 44.13 46.60 -0.86
CA THR A 295 43.80 45.18 -0.78
C THR A 295 43.89 44.52 -2.15
N ARG A 296 43.71 43.20 -2.22
CA ARG A 296 43.48 42.47 -3.48
C ARG A 296 42.34 43.08 -4.31
N ASN A 297 41.34 43.67 -3.65
CA ASN A 297 40.15 44.21 -4.28
C ASN A 297 40.36 45.61 -4.87
N SER A 298 41.39 46.34 -4.41
CA SER A 298 41.65 47.72 -4.85
C SER A 298 41.83 47.84 -6.37
N LYS A 299 42.42 46.84 -7.03
CA LYS A 299 42.55 46.86 -8.51
C LYS A 299 41.20 46.75 -9.21
N TYR A 300 40.27 45.96 -8.67
CA TYR A 300 38.94 45.77 -9.25
C TYR A 300 38.02 46.94 -8.92
N ILE A 301 38.22 47.60 -7.77
CA ILE A 301 37.56 48.85 -7.42
C ILE A 301 37.94 49.94 -8.43
N ALA A 302 39.25 50.16 -8.65
CA ALA A 302 39.72 51.11 -9.66
C ALA A 302 39.19 50.77 -11.07
N MET A 303 39.20 49.49 -11.44
CA MET A 303 38.64 49.03 -12.70
C MET A 303 37.12 49.28 -12.81
N ALA A 304 36.38 49.21 -11.70
CA ALA A 304 34.97 49.52 -11.67
C ALA A 304 34.72 51.03 -11.79
N GLU A 305 35.46 51.85 -11.04
CA GLU A 305 35.36 53.32 -11.06
C GLU A 305 35.68 53.87 -12.45
N GLU A 306 36.84 53.53 -13.02
CA GLU A 306 37.21 53.91 -14.38
C GLU A 306 36.21 53.40 -15.44
N GLY A 307 35.58 52.25 -15.21
CA GLY A 307 34.59 51.68 -16.11
C GLY A 307 33.28 52.45 -16.06
N ALA A 308 32.85 52.81 -14.86
CA ALA A 308 31.71 53.67 -14.63
C ALA A 308 31.93 55.07 -15.22
N GLU A 309 33.12 55.65 -15.07
CA GLU A 309 33.50 56.91 -15.70
C GLU A 309 33.41 56.84 -17.23
N GLU A 310 33.96 55.78 -17.84
CA GLU A 310 33.91 55.62 -19.30
C GLU A 310 32.48 55.43 -19.81
N VAL A 311 31.65 54.68 -19.08
CA VAL A 311 30.23 54.51 -19.41
C VAL A 311 29.46 55.81 -19.21
N ALA A 312 29.74 56.55 -18.13
CA ALA A 312 29.10 57.82 -17.85
C ALA A 312 29.46 58.86 -18.93
N ALA A 313 30.72 58.92 -19.36
CA ALA A 313 31.16 59.78 -20.46
C ALA A 313 30.45 59.40 -21.78
N LEU A 314 30.37 58.11 -22.10
CA LEU A 314 29.74 57.65 -23.34
C LEU A 314 28.24 57.96 -23.39
N ILE A 315 27.54 57.79 -22.27
CA ILE A 315 26.12 58.14 -22.15
C ILE A 315 25.95 59.66 -22.16
N GLY A 316 26.82 60.41 -21.45
CA GLY A 316 26.84 61.87 -21.44
C GLY A 316 27.00 62.46 -22.84
N ASP A 317 28.02 62.03 -23.58
CA ASP A 317 28.26 62.45 -24.98
C ASP A 317 27.06 62.14 -25.88
N ALA A 318 26.39 60.99 -25.66
CA ALA A 318 25.20 60.62 -26.42
C ALA A 318 23.98 61.49 -26.09
N LEU A 319 23.83 61.90 -24.83
CA LEU A 319 22.79 62.85 -24.40
C LEU A 319 23.07 64.23 -25.00
N ASP A 320 24.31 64.71 -24.93
CA ASP A 320 24.72 66.03 -25.42
C ASP A 320 24.62 66.14 -26.95
N SER A 321 24.95 65.05 -27.67
CA SER A 321 24.84 64.98 -29.13
C SER A 321 23.43 64.63 -29.64
N GLY A 322 22.47 64.36 -28.74
CA GLY A 322 21.08 64.01 -29.09
C GLY A 322 20.90 62.59 -29.67
N HIS A 323 21.93 61.75 -29.64
CA HIS A 323 21.84 60.33 -30.04
C HIS A 323 21.10 59.46 -29.01
N LEU A 324 20.99 59.93 -27.77
CA LEU A 324 20.19 59.34 -26.71
C LEU A 324 19.36 60.46 -26.04
N THR A 325 18.09 60.21 -25.74
CA THR A 325 17.26 61.15 -24.99
C THR A 325 17.23 60.76 -23.51
N ALA A 326 17.05 61.75 -22.62
CA ALA A 326 16.88 61.47 -21.19
C ALA A 326 15.62 60.61 -20.92
N GLU A 327 14.56 60.79 -21.70
CA GLU A 327 13.36 59.94 -21.62
C GLU A 327 13.66 58.48 -21.93
N ALA A 328 14.48 58.22 -22.97
CA ALA A 328 14.88 56.87 -23.33
C ALA A 328 15.79 56.23 -22.27
N LEU A 329 16.79 56.98 -21.78
CA LEU A 329 17.72 56.51 -20.75
C LEU A 329 16.98 56.08 -19.48
N PHE A 330 15.96 56.83 -19.09
CA PHE A 330 15.18 56.57 -17.88
C PHE A 330 13.84 55.86 -18.12
N ASP A 331 13.68 55.17 -19.26
CA ASP A 331 12.47 54.42 -19.57
C ASP A 331 12.35 53.17 -18.67
N THR A 332 11.43 53.21 -17.70
CA THR A 332 11.13 52.09 -16.80
C THR A 332 9.84 51.35 -17.17
N ARG A 333 9.37 51.43 -18.42
CA ARG A 333 8.12 50.76 -18.85
C ARG A 333 8.28 49.23 -19.01
N TYR A 334 9.52 48.73 -19.08
CA TYR A 334 9.89 47.31 -19.16
C TYR A 334 8.91 46.46 -19.99
N ARG A 335 8.94 46.62 -21.31
CA ARG A 335 8.04 45.90 -22.22
C ARG A 335 8.50 44.44 -22.36
N LYS A 336 7.72 43.50 -21.85
CA LYS A 336 8.04 42.05 -21.90
C LYS A 336 8.27 41.58 -23.34
N VAL A 337 9.31 40.78 -23.53
CA VAL A 337 9.56 40.02 -24.76
C VAL A 337 8.69 38.75 -24.72
N PRO A 338 7.72 38.58 -25.63
CA PRO A 338 6.87 37.40 -25.62
C PRO A 338 7.66 36.11 -25.83
N GLY A 339 7.37 35.07 -25.06
CA GLY A 339 7.97 33.74 -25.21
C GLY A 339 9.39 33.57 -24.66
N SER A 340 9.97 34.61 -24.04
CA SER A 340 11.27 34.50 -23.37
C SER A 340 11.17 33.79 -22.01
N ASP A 341 12.14 32.91 -21.71
CA ASP A 341 12.28 32.23 -20.41
C ASP A 341 13.78 32.06 -20.04
N PRO A 342 14.32 32.77 -19.03
CA PRO A 342 13.65 33.77 -18.18
C PRO A 342 13.12 34.98 -18.96
N ILE A 343 12.18 35.71 -18.36
CA ILE A 343 11.53 36.86 -19.01
C ILE A 343 12.55 37.96 -19.33
N GLN A 344 12.61 38.37 -20.59
CA GLN A 344 13.36 39.55 -21.04
C GLN A 344 12.42 40.75 -21.23
N TYR A 345 12.98 41.95 -21.13
CA TYR A 345 12.28 43.23 -21.21
C TYR A 345 12.99 44.20 -22.16
N LEU A 346 12.23 45.02 -22.85
CA LEU A 346 12.71 46.10 -23.69
C LEU A 346 12.39 47.46 -23.08
N THR A 347 13.34 48.37 -23.20
CA THR A 347 13.19 49.81 -22.91
C THR A 347 13.78 50.58 -24.08
N ASP A 348 13.48 51.87 -24.17
CA ASP A 348 14.04 52.73 -25.23
C ASP A 348 15.57 52.90 -25.10
N PHE A 349 16.17 52.49 -23.99
CA PHE A 349 17.63 52.47 -23.79
C PHE A 349 18.33 51.23 -24.37
N VAL A 350 17.61 50.11 -24.59
CA VAL A 350 18.22 48.82 -24.93
C VAL A 350 19.04 48.87 -26.22
N ASP A 351 18.52 49.49 -27.28
CA ASP A 351 19.20 49.54 -28.58
C ASP A 351 20.51 50.33 -28.48
N PHE A 352 20.50 51.44 -27.73
CA PHE A 352 21.71 52.22 -27.45
C PHE A 352 22.72 51.39 -26.66
N ALA A 353 22.27 50.73 -25.58
CA ALA A 353 23.13 49.92 -24.73
C ALA A 353 23.79 48.78 -25.52
N ASP A 354 23.02 48.07 -26.34
CA ASP A 354 23.52 46.98 -27.19
C ASP A 354 24.54 47.48 -28.22
N LEU A 355 24.30 48.64 -28.83
CA LEU A 355 25.13 49.18 -29.91
C LEU A 355 26.41 49.87 -29.41
N ARG A 356 26.33 50.55 -28.26
CA ARG A 356 27.41 51.43 -27.77
C ARG A 356 28.09 50.93 -26.51
N LEU A 357 27.36 50.31 -25.58
CA LEU A 357 27.93 49.87 -24.30
C LEU A 357 28.48 48.45 -24.38
N ARG A 358 27.87 47.54 -25.16
CA ARG A 358 28.31 46.13 -25.20
C ARG A 358 29.79 45.95 -25.52
N ALA A 359 30.30 46.65 -26.54
CA ALA A 359 31.71 46.58 -26.92
C ALA A 359 32.65 47.11 -25.82
N LEU A 360 32.21 48.13 -25.08
CA LEU A 360 32.93 48.62 -23.91
C LEU A 360 32.94 47.55 -22.81
N LEU A 361 31.80 46.95 -22.49
CA LEU A 361 31.70 45.90 -21.46
C LEU A 361 32.57 44.70 -21.80
N ASP A 362 32.60 44.27 -23.07
CA ASP A 362 33.48 43.20 -23.55
C ASP A 362 34.96 43.56 -23.35
N ARG A 363 35.36 44.77 -23.78
CA ARG A 363 36.73 45.24 -23.62
C ARG A 363 37.15 45.35 -22.16
N ARG A 364 36.31 45.93 -21.29
CA ARG A 364 36.59 46.04 -19.85
C ARG A 364 36.68 44.66 -19.20
N THR A 365 35.79 43.73 -19.55
CA THR A 365 35.83 42.35 -19.05
C THR A 365 37.10 41.61 -19.47
N ALA A 366 37.61 41.86 -20.68
CA ALA A 366 38.82 41.24 -21.19
C ALA A 366 40.13 41.76 -20.55
N LEU A 367 40.09 42.80 -19.70
CA LEU A 367 41.27 43.38 -19.06
C LEU A 367 41.91 42.44 -18.02
N ASP A 368 41.13 41.57 -17.41
CA ASP A 368 41.62 40.60 -16.41
C ASP A 368 40.84 39.29 -16.52
N PRO A 369 41.51 38.13 -16.65
CA PRO A 369 40.84 36.82 -16.78
C PRO A 369 39.98 36.43 -15.57
N ALA A 370 40.20 37.04 -14.40
CA ALA A 370 39.34 36.82 -13.25
C ALA A 370 37.98 37.53 -13.37
N VAL A 371 37.88 38.57 -14.20
CA VAL A 371 36.63 39.32 -14.38
C VAL A 371 35.71 38.50 -15.28
N VAL A 372 34.54 38.13 -14.76
CA VAL A 372 33.61 37.31 -15.52
C VAL A 372 32.58 38.13 -16.28
N GLY A 373 32.41 39.39 -15.91
CA GLY A 373 31.55 40.29 -16.65
C GLY A 373 31.50 41.67 -16.03
N CYS A 374 31.40 42.65 -16.91
CA CYS A 374 30.96 43.99 -16.56
C CYS A 374 29.51 44.15 -17.04
N CYS A 375 28.67 44.81 -16.25
CA CYS A 375 27.31 45.12 -16.67
C CYS A 375 26.79 46.41 -16.04
N LEU A 376 25.57 46.78 -16.43
CA LEU A 376 24.84 47.89 -15.86
C LEU A 376 23.52 47.38 -15.31
N VAL A 377 23.10 47.89 -14.16
CA VAL A 377 21.77 47.66 -13.61
C VAL A 377 21.13 48.99 -13.25
N ASP A 378 19.88 49.20 -13.65
CA ASP A 378 19.16 50.42 -13.29
C ASP A 378 18.61 50.38 -11.84
N MET A 379 17.93 51.44 -11.40
CA MET A 379 17.33 51.52 -10.06
C MET A 379 16.32 50.41 -9.71
N ASN A 380 15.77 49.74 -10.73
CA ASN A 380 14.86 48.61 -10.58
C ASN A 380 15.54 47.27 -10.90
N GLY A 381 16.86 47.24 -11.04
CA GLY A 381 17.65 46.03 -11.29
C GLY A 381 17.59 45.55 -12.73
N PHE A 382 17.08 46.36 -13.66
CA PHE A 382 17.05 46.01 -15.07
C PHE A 382 18.44 46.13 -15.68
N LEU A 383 18.88 45.05 -16.31
CA LEU A 383 20.16 44.93 -16.99
C LEU A 383 19.94 45.06 -18.50
N PRO A 384 20.12 46.25 -19.12
CA PRO A 384 19.70 46.50 -20.51
C PRO A 384 20.53 45.71 -21.54
N THR A 385 21.85 45.63 -21.33
CA THR A 385 22.78 44.81 -22.11
C THR A 385 23.78 44.15 -21.17
N HIS A 386 24.42 43.07 -21.62
CA HIS A 386 25.57 42.46 -20.96
C HIS A 386 26.73 42.36 -21.96
N ILE A 387 27.88 41.85 -21.53
CA ILE A 387 28.93 41.30 -22.41
C ILE A 387 28.34 40.36 -23.48
N SER A 388 28.99 40.28 -24.64
CA SER A 388 28.53 39.48 -25.79
C SER A 388 28.36 38.00 -25.45
N ALA A 389 29.24 37.43 -24.62
CA ALA A 389 29.15 36.04 -24.16
C ALA A 389 27.92 35.75 -23.27
N ARG A 390 27.22 36.78 -22.79
CA ARG A 390 26.02 36.70 -21.94
C ARG A 390 24.80 37.40 -22.55
N SER A 391 24.91 37.78 -23.82
CA SER A 391 23.84 38.43 -24.59
C SER A 391 23.43 37.60 -25.81
N GLN A 392 23.53 36.28 -25.68
CA GLN A 392 23.15 35.36 -26.77
C GLN A 392 21.62 35.28 -26.89
N PRO A 393 21.06 35.02 -28.09
CA PRO A 393 19.63 34.82 -28.27
C PRO A 393 19.12 33.63 -27.44
N GLN A 394 17.98 33.77 -26.76
CA GLN A 394 17.39 32.68 -25.98
C GLN A 394 17.01 31.48 -26.86
N ARG A 395 17.19 30.28 -26.30
CA ARG A 395 16.74 29.00 -26.86
C ARG A 395 15.40 28.61 -26.27
N GLN A 396 14.44 28.28 -27.13
CA GLN A 396 13.10 27.90 -26.68
C GLN A 396 13.13 26.57 -25.92
N GLY A 397 12.57 26.55 -24.71
CA GLY A 397 12.50 25.34 -23.87
C GLY A 397 13.79 24.97 -23.14
N ASP A 398 14.87 25.74 -23.31
CA ASP A 398 16.19 25.47 -22.70
C ASP A 398 16.54 26.55 -21.65
N ARG A 399 15.83 26.51 -20.53
CA ARG A 399 15.94 27.51 -19.44
C ARG A 399 17.35 27.56 -18.85
N LEU A 400 18.03 26.43 -18.72
CA LEU A 400 19.37 26.37 -18.13
C LEU A 400 20.40 27.08 -19.02
N TRP A 401 20.37 26.82 -20.33
CA TRP A 401 21.23 27.54 -21.26
C TRP A 401 20.94 29.06 -21.25
N ASN A 402 19.65 29.44 -21.17
CA ASN A 402 19.24 30.84 -21.14
C ASN A 402 19.72 31.58 -19.88
N LEU A 403 19.66 30.94 -18.71
CA LEU A 403 20.15 31.49 -17.44
C LEU A 403 21.65 31.78 -17.46
N GLU A 404 22.43 31.00 -18.22
CA GLU A 404 23.87 31.18 -18.33
C GLU A 404 24.26 32.14 -19.47
N ASN A 405 23.58 32.11 -20.63
CA ASN A 405 24.07 32.73 -21.86
C ASN A 405 23.26 33.93 -22.36
N ALA A 406 22.04 34.15 -21.85
CA ALA A 406 21.12 35.19 -22.30
C ALA A 406 20.67 36.10 -21.15
N ARG A 407 21.64 36.58 -20.34
CA ARG A 407 21.41 37.35 -19.11
C ARG A 407 21.05 38.81 -19.35
N ASN A 408 21.26 39.32 -20.56
CA ASN A 408 20.82 40.67 -20.94
C ASN A 408 19.30 40.81 -20.90
N ARG A 409 18.83 42.05 -20.76
CA ARG A 409 17.42 42.46 -20.79
C ARG A 409 16.58 41.80 -19.69
N GLN A 410 17.19 41.35 -18.61
CA GLN A 410 16.49 40.76 -17.47
C GLN A 410 16.49 41.72 -16.28
N ILE A 411 15.60 41.48 -15.32
CA ILE A 411 15.58 42.21 -14.05
C ILE A 411 16.16 41.29 -12.98
N PHE A 412 17.26 41.72 -12.36
CA PHE A 412 17.90 41.07 -11.22
C PHE A 412 17.75 41.99 -10.00
N MET A 413 16.86 41.63 -9.08
CA MET A 413 16.63 42.40 -7.85
C MET A 413 16.60 41.45 -6.67
N ASP A 414 17.78 41.17 -6.14
CA ASP A 414 17.95 40.49 -4.86
C ASP A 414 18.24 41.52 -3.74
N GLY A 415 18.28 41.04 -2.49
CA GLY A 415 18.57 41.90 -1.34
C GLY A 415 19.96 42.54 -1.38
N GLN A 416 20.88 42.04 -2.22
CA GLN A 416 22.26 42.52 -2.32
C GLN A 416 22.34 43.69 -3.31
N THR A 417 21.74 43.51 -4.50
CA THR A 417 21.58 44.55 -5.53
C THR A 417 20.82 45.75 -4.97
N ARG A 418 19.77 45.50 -4.17
CA ARG A 418 19.03 46.57 -3.48
C ARG A 418 19.93 47.37 -2.54
N ARG A 419 20.72 46.70 -1.70
CA ARG A 419 21.67 47.36 -0.79
C ARG A 419 22.73 48.16 -1.54
N ALA A 420 23.25 47.65 -2.65
CA ALA A 420 24.21 48.37 -3.48
C ALA A 420 23.58 49.63 -4.10
N LEU A 421 22.33 49.54 -4.58
CA LEU A 421 21.59 50.65 -5.15
C LEU A 421 21.19 51.71 -4.11
N ASP A 422 20.99 51.32 -2.85
CA ASP A 422 20.67 52.22 -1.74
C ASP A 422 21.92 52.78 -1.04
N SER A 423 23.12 52.31 -1.40
CA SER A 423 24.38 52.79 -0.84
C SER A 423 24.70 54.21 -1.34
N ASP A 424 25.05 55.11 -0.42
CA ASP A 424 25.46 56.50 -0.70
C ASP A 424 26.99 56.65 -0.93
N GLY A 425 27.74 55.56 -0.95
CA GLY A 425 29.20 55.57 -1.17
C GLY A 425 29.62 55.55 -2.64
N ASP A 426 30.88 55.92 -2.89
CA ASP A 426 31.49 55.96 -4.24
C ASP A 426 31.48 54.57 -4.92
N PHE A 427 31.53 53.51 -4.13
CA PHE A 427 31.32 52.15 -4.60
C PHE A 427 30.70 51.26 -3.51
N PHE A 428 30.30 50.05 -3.89
CA PHE A 428 29.85 49.01 -2.97
C PHE A 428 30.52 47.69 -3.33
N LEU A 429 31.24 47.10 -2.39
CA LEU A 429 31.94 45.82 -2.55
C LEU A 429 31.17 44.70 -1.84
N PHE A 430 30.88 43.62 -2.55
CA PHE A 430 30.11 42.50 -2.01
C PHE A 430 30.61 41.15 -2.53
N THR A 431 30.64 40.14 -1.66
CA THR A 431 30.93 38.74 -2.00
C THR A 431 29.63 37.94 -2.00
N TYR A 432 29.35 37.21 -3.08
CA TYR A 432 28.16 36.37 -3.19
C TYR A 432 28.43 35.08 -3.96
N ARG A 433 27.48 34.16 -3.85
CA ARG A 433 27.48 32.90 -4.59
C ARG A 433 26.50 32.99 -5.76
N GLN A 434 27.01 32.92 -6.97
CA GLN A 434 26.15 32.87 -8.15
C GLN A 434 25.68 31.45 -8.41
N ASP A 435 24.36 31.25 -8.44
CA ASP A 435 23.73 30.01 -8.89
C ASP A 435 23.86 29.85 -10.41
N LEU A 436 24.39 28.70 -10.83
CA LEU A 436 24.55 28.30 -12.23
C LEU A 436 23.57 27.19 -12.63
N GLY A 437 22.68 26.76 -11.74
CA GLY A 437 21.75 25.65 -11.93
C GLY A 437 22.32 24.29 -11.48
N GLU A 438 21.42 23.33 -11.21
CA GLU A 438 21.76 21.94 -10.84
C GLU A 438 22.72 21.80 -9.65
N GLY A 439 22.68 22.75 -8.70
CA GLY A 439 23.58 22.73 -7.55
C GLY A 439 25.03 23.15 -7.88
N ARG A 440 25.28 23.67 -9.08
CA ARG A 440 26.56 24.30 -9.45
C ARG A 440 26.55 25.76 -9.01
N TYR A 441 27.65 26.15 -8.38
CA TYR A 441 27.82 27.50 -7.88
C TYR A 441 29.23 28.00 -8.17
N ARG A 442 29.38 29.32 -8.24
CA ARG A 442 30.70 29.95 -8.21
C ARG A 442 30.70 31.15 -7.27
N ALA A 443 31.80 31.31 -6.55
CA ALA A 443 32.04 32.47 -5.71
C ALA A 443 32.42 33.65 -6.59
N LEU A 444 31.70 34.76 -6.43
CA LEU A 444 32.00 36.02 -7.09
C LEU A 444 32.13 37.12 -6.05
N ARG A 445 32.92 38.10 -6.42
CA ARG A 445 32.89 39.41 -5.80
C ARG A 445 32.48 40.42 -6.85
N SER A 446 31.63 41.36 -6.46
CA SER A 446 31.21 42.45 -7.32
C SER A 446 31.53 43.79 -6.68
N VAL A 447 32.07 44.68 -7.50
CA VAL A 447 32.14 46.10 -7.19
C VAL A 447 31.05 46.79 -7.98
N PHE A 448 30.20 47.54 -7.28
CA PHE A 448 29.17 48.37 -7.87
C PHE A 448 29.55 49.84 -7.73
N VAL A 449 29.46 50.61 -8.80
CA VAL A 449 29.73 52.06 -8.81
C VAL A 449 28.47 52.79 -9.28
N PRO A 450 27.96 53.79 -8.54
CA PRO A 450 26.78 54.55 -8.94
C PRO A 450 26.96 55.25 -10.29
N LEU A 451 25.92 55.21 -11.11
CA LEU A 451 25.82 55.98 -12.35
C LEU A 451 24.74 57.05 -12.19
N GLU A 452 25.12 58.30 -12.42
CA GLU A 452 24.24 59.46 -12.30
C GLU A 452 24.25 60.30 -13.59
N PHE A 453 23.06 60.71 -14.03
CA PHE A 453 22.90 61.53 -15.24
C PHE A 453 21.93 62.67 -14.95
N GLY A 454 22.36 63.91 -15.21
CA GLY A 454 21.51 65.09 -14.98
C GLY A 454 21.08 65.28 -13.51
N GLY A 455 21.95 64.92 -12.56
CA GLY A 455 21.66 64.99 -11.12
C GLY A 455 20.70 63.93 -10.60
N ARG A 456 20.42 62.89 -11.40
CA ARG A 456 19.57 61.77 -11.02
C ARG A 456 20.32 60.46 -11.14
N ARG A 457 20.30 59.67 -10.07
CA ARG A 457 20.82 58.30 -10.08
C ARG A 457 20.04 57.43 -11.04
N TRP A 458 20.75 56.81 -11.96
CA TRP A 458 20.18 55.87 -12.94
C TRP A 458 20.31 54.43 -12.47
N GLY A 459 21.42 54.09 -11.82
CA GLY A 459 21.71 52.73 -11.42
C GLY A 459 23.14 52.52 -10.99
N LEU A 460 23.70 51.36 -11.32
CA LEU A 460 25.05 50.94 -11.01
C LEU A 460 25.75 50.40 -12.25
N TYR A 461 27.06 50.65 -12.33
CA TYR A 461 27.99 49.86 -13.11
C TYR A 461 28.57 48.76 -12.22
N GLU A 462 28.56 47.51 -12.68
CA GLU A 462 29.07 46.35 -11.94
C GLU A 462 30.30 45.76 -12.62
N VAL A 463 31.32 45.42 -11.83
CA VAL A 463 32.41 44.52 -12.21
C VAL A 463 32.36 43.28 -11.32
N GLY A 464 31.96 42.14 -11.88
CA GLY A 464 31.94 40.85 -11.20
C GLY A 464 33.17 40.01 -11.54
N TYR A 465 33.88 39.50 -10.53
CA TYR A 465 35.11 38.74 -10.69
C TYR A 465 35.21 37.52 -9.76
N LEU A 466 36.02 36.55 -10.16
CA LEU A 466 36.29 35.32 -9.41
C LEU A 466 37.21 35.58 -8.21
N ILE A 467 36.91 34.90 -7.11
CA ILE A 467 37.70 34.92 -5.86
C ILE A 467 38.68 33.74 -5.84
#